data_AF-A0A4R2TZD2-F1
#
_entry.id   AF-A0A4R2TZD2-F1
#
_cell.length_a   1.000
_cell.length_b   1.000
_cell.length_c   1.000
_cell.angle_alpha   90.00
_cell.angle_beta   90.00
_cell.angle_gamma   90.00
#
_symmetry.space_group_name_H-M   'P 1'
#
loop_
_entity.id
_entity.type
_entity.pdbx_description
1 polymer ?
#
loop_
_entity_poly.entity_id
_entity_poly.type
_entity_poly.pdbx_seq_one_letter_code
_entity_poly.pdbx_strand_id
1 'polypeptide(L)'
;MADKQLIDRLVETGIARDEATWAADKVFAAVRSLLVDGKTVGIPDVGRLRAPSKVTKVGFPPNSLREQRKVELRHGALIEQGEAYPDPRAAPRKRSTYGGGR
;
A
#
# COMPACT_ATOMS: atom_id res chain seq x y z
N MET A 1 -21.74 -11.13 10.91
CA MET A 1 -22.48 -12.39 10.88
C MET A 1 -21.46 -13.49 10.73
N ALA A 2 -21.22 -14.19 11.83
CA ALA A 2 -20.39 -15.38 11.88
C ALA A 2 -20.98 -16.49 10.98
N ASP A 3 -20.11 -17.33 10.42
CA ASP A 3 -20.50 -18.45 9.59
C ASP A 3 -21.33 -19.46 10.40
N LYS A 4 -22.44 -19.92 9.84
CA LYS A 4 -23.36 -20.87 10.46
C LYS A 4 -22.64 -22.18 10.84
N GLN A 5 -21.74 -22.67 10.00
CA GLN A 5 -21.00 -23.90 10.27
C GLN A 5 -20.04 -23.77 11.47
N LEU A 6 -19.48 -22.57 11.68
CA LEU A 6 -18.63 -22.29 12.83
C LEU A 6 -19.45 -22.29 14.13
N ILE A 7 -20.64 -21.68 14.11
CA ILE A 7 -21.53 -21.66 15.27
C ILE A 7 -22.01 -23.06 15.62
N ASP A 8 -22.41 -23.86 14.63
CA ASP A 8 -22.87 -25.23 14.87
C ASP A 8 -21.75 -26.08 15.54
N ARG A 9 -20.48 -25.94 15.11
CA ARG A 9 -19.33 -26.59 15.76
C ARG A 9 -19.06 -26.10 17.18
N LEU A 10 -19.27 -24.81 17.47
CA LEU A 10 -19.13 -24.28 18.83
C LEU A 10 -20.23 -24.81 19.75
N VAL A 11 -21.44 -25.00 19.23
CA VAL A 11 -22.53 -25.63 19.97
C VAL A 11 -22.23 -27.10 20.29
N GLU A 12 -21.58 -27.83 19.39
CA GLU A 12 -21.12 -29.21 19.65
C GLU A 12 -20.13 -29.30 20.84
N THR A 13 -19.40 -28.21 21.14
CA THR A 13 -18.53 -28.15 22.33
C THR A 13 -19.28 -27.87 23.64
N GLY A 14 -20.60 -27.71 23.59
CA GLY A 14 -21.47 -27.52 24.76
C GLY A 14 -21.82 -26.06 25.07
N ILE A 15 -21.42 -25.11 24.23
CA ILE A 15 -21.74 -23.68 24.40
C ILE A 15 -23.16 -23.41 23.88
N ALA A 16 -23.95 -22.60 24.58
CA ALA A 16 -25.26 -22.18 24.12
C ALA A 16 -25.15 -21.43 22.78
N ARG A 17 -26.07 -21.71 21.83
CA ARG A 17 -26.02 -21.15 20.47
C ARG A 17 -25.95 -19.63 20.45
N ASP A 18 -26.72 -18.98 21.31
CA ASP A 18 -26.79 -17.52 21.39
C ASP A 18 -25.47 -16.93 21.87
N GLU A 19 -24.85 -17.57 22.87
CA GLU A 19 -23.55 -17.19 23.41
C GLU A 19 -22.42 -17.41 22.40
N ALA A 20 -22.42 -18.55 21.70
CA ALA A 20 -21.47 -18.84 20.63
C ALA A 20 -21.56 -17.82 19.50
N THR A 21 -22.78 -17.43 19.10
CA THR A 21 -23.01 -16.44 18.05
C THR A 21 -22.50 -15.07 18.47
N TRP A 22 -22.85 -14.64 19.68
CA TRP A 22 -22.42 -13.37 20.25
C TRP A 22 -20.89 -13.29 20.38
N ALA A 23 -20.26 -14.34 20.90
CA ALA A 23 -18.81 -14.41 21.08
C ALA A 23 -18.08 -14.34 19.72
N ALA A 24 -18.53 -15.13 18.74
CA ALA A 24 -17.94 -15.14 17.40
C ALA A 24 -18.05 -13.75 16.74
N ASP A 25 -19.24 -13.15 16.72
CA ASP A 25 -19.43 -11.82 16.13
C ASP A 25 -18.57 -10.76 16.83
N LYS A 26 -18.42 -10.82 18.15
CA LYS A 26 -17.57 -9.89 18.92
C LYS A 26 -16.09 -10.02 18.54
N VAL A 27 -15.58 -11.25 18.41
CA VAL A 27 -14.20 -11.51 18.00
C VAL A 27 -13.96 -11.00 16.59
N PHE A 28 -14.82 -11.36 15.62
CA PHE A 28 -14.66 -10.90 14.24
C PHE A 28 -14.78 -9.38 14.11
N ALA A 29 -15.68 -8.74 14.87
CA ALA A 29 -15.80 -7.29 14.90
C ALA A 29 -14.52 -6.64 15.44
N ALA A 30 -13.93 -7.18 16.51
CA ALA A 30 -12.68 -6.67 17.07
C ALA A 30 -11.50 -6.82 16.08
N VAL A 31 -11.36 -7.99 15.46
CA VAL A 31 -10.33 -8.23 14.44
C VAL A 31 -10.51 -7.27 13.27
N ARG A 32 -11.75 -7.08 12.79
CA ARG A 32 -12.04 -6.14 11.70
C ARG A 32 -11.69 -4.71 12.08
N SER A 33 -12.03 -4.27 13.28
CA SER A 33 -11.69 -2.92 13.76
C SER A 33 -10.18 -2.69 13.75
N LEU A 34 -9.40 -3.64 14.26
CA LEU A 34 -7.94 -3.54 14.28
C LEU A 34 -7.34 -3.51 12.87
N LEU A 35 -7.90 -4.30 11.93
CA LEU A 35 -7.46 -4.29 10.53
C LEU A 35 -7.80 -2.97 9.82
N VAL A 36 -8.97 -2.38 10.10
CA VAL A 36 -9.36 -1.06 9.57
C VAL A 36 -8.41 0.04 10.08
N ASP A 37 -7.97 -0.06 11.34
CA ASP A 37 -6.97 0.84 11.92
C ASP A 37 -5.55 0.62 11.36
N GLY A 38 -5.37 -0.31 10.42
CA GLY A 38 -4.08 -0.63 9.82
C GLY A 38 -3.16 -1.46 10.71
N LYS A 39 -3.66 -1.96 11.85
CA LYS A 39 -2.89 -2.83 12.74
C LYS A 39 -2.84 -4.25 12.19
N THR A 40 -1.75 -4.95 12.52
CA THR A 40 -1.61 -6.38 12.20
C THR A 40 -2.14 -7.19 13.39
N VAL A 41 -3.00 -8.17 13.11
CA VAL A 41 -3.56 -9.06 14.13
C VAL A 41 -2.85 -10.40 14.03
N GLY A 42 -2.14 -10.80 15.09
CA GLY A 42 -1.52 -12.11 15.20
C GLY A 42 -2.39 -13.04 16.05
N ILE A 43 -2.72 -14.21 15.52
CA ILE A 43 -3.39 -15.28 16.25
C ILE A 43 -2.36 -16.41 16.38
N PRO A 44 -1.90 -16.75 17.61
CA PRO A 44 -0.98 -17.85 17.84
C PRO A 44 -1.46 -19.13 17.15
N ASP A 45 -0.54 -19.88 16.54
CA ASP A 45 -0.77 -21.18 15.88
C ASP A 45 -1.75 -21.18 14.67
N VAL A 46 -2.41 -20.05 14.38
CA VAL A 46 -3.30 -19.88 13.23
C VAL A 46 -2.65 -19.02 12.14
N GLY A 47 -2.04 -17.89 12.50
CA GLY A 47 -1.35 -17.03 11.55
C GLY A 47 -1.47 -15.53 11.85
N ARG A 48 -1.08 -14.70 10.87
CA ARG A 48 -1.13 -13.23 10.97
C ARG A 48 -2.00 -12.64 9.88
N LEU A 49 -2.89 -11.74 10.28
CA LEU A 49 -3.79 -10.99 9.41
C LEU A 49 -3.33 -9.55 9.32
N ARG A 50 -3.20 -9.04 8.10
CA ARG A 50 -2.88 -7.64 7.83
C ARG A 50 -3.80 -7.14 6.73
N ALA A 51 -4.37 -5.95 6.92
CA ALA A 51 -5.17 -5.32 5.87
C ALA A 51 -4.31 -5.10 4.61
N PRO A 52 -4.82 -5.39 3.41
CA PRO A 52 -4.09 -5.16 2.19
C PRO A 52 -3.80 -3.66 2.07
N SER A 53 -2.54 -3.28 1.96
CA SER A 53 -2.20 -1.91 1.61
C SER A 53 -2.70 -1.67 0.19
N LYS A 54 -3.58 -0.67 0.00
CA LYS A 54 -3.76 -0.11 -1.34
C LYS A 54 -2.43 0.52 -1.70
N VAL A 55 -1.60 -0.23 -2.42
CA VAL A 55 -0.49 0.34 -3.15
C VAL A 55 -1.13 1.17 -4.26
N THR A 56 -1.35 2.45 -4.00
CA THR A 56 -1.50 3.42 -5.07
C THR A 56 -0.20 3.33 -5.85
N LYS A 57 -0.20 2.53 -6.92
CA LYS A 57 0.86 2.58 -7.93
C LYS A 57 0.87 4.03 -8.39
N VAL A 58 1.81 4.81 -7.91
CA VAL A 58 2.13 6.12 -8.47
C VAL A 58 2.53 5.83 -9.90
N GLY A 59 1.58 6.01 -10.82
CA GLY A 59 1.86 5.90 -12.23
C GLY A 59 2.97 6.89 -12.52
N PHE A 60 4.06 6.42 -13.14
CA PHE A 60 5.07 7.32 -13.65
C PHE A 60 4.36 8.40 -14.48
N PRO A 61 4.65 9.70 -14.27
CA PRO A 61 4.01 10.75 -15.04
C PRO A 61 4.17 10.44 -16.53
N PRO A 62 3.11 10.63 -17.34
CA PRO A 62 3.20 10.39 -18.78
C PRO A 62 4.36 11.21 -19.36
N ASN A 63 5.15 10.59 -20.24
CA ASN A 63 6.40 11.10 -20.83
C ASN A 63 7.68 11.06 -19.98
N SER A 64 7.66 10.61 -18.72
CA SER A 64 8.88 10.51 -17.89
C SER A 64 10.01 9.68 -18.54
N LEU A 65 9.68 8.52 -19.12
CA LEU A 65 10.65 7.69 -19.87
C LEU A 65 11.18 8.40 -21.13
N ARG A 66 10.36 9.22 -21.78
CA ARG A 66 10.77 10.00 -22.97
C ARG A 66 11.69 11.15 -22.59
N GLU A 67 11.47 11.79 -21.45
CA GLU A 67 12.37 12.81 -20.92
C GLU A 67 13.70 12.22 -20.47
N GLN A 68 13.71 11.07 -19.79
CA GLN A 68 14.95 10.37 -19.42
C GLN A 68 15.80 10.03 -20.64
N ARG A 69 15.19 9.44 -21.68
CA ARG A 69 15.88 9.16 -22.95
C ARG A 69 16.44 10.41 -23.63
N LYS A 70 15.73 11.55 -23.58
CA LYS A 70 16.25 12.82 -24.12
C LYS A 70 17.47 13.33 -23.36
N VAL A 71 17.51 13.12 -22.05
CA VAL A 71 18.65 13.51 -21.20
C VAL A 71 19.87 12.64 -21.50
N GLU A 72 19.69 11.32 -21.57
CA GLU A 72 20.78 10.39 -21.92
C GLU A 72 21.38 10.69 -23.30
N LEU A 73 20.54 10.94 -24.32
CA LEU A 73 21.01 11.30 -25.67
C LEU A 73 21.79 12.63 -25.70
N ARG A 74 21.37 13.63 -24.91
CA ARG A 74 22.11 14.89 -24.80
C ARG A 74 23.47 14.69 -24.14
N HIS A 75 23.54 13.84 -23.11
CA HIS A 75 24.82 13.52 -22.47
C HIS A 75 25.76 12.74 -23.38
N GLY A 76 25.26 11.75 -24.14
CA GLY A 76 26.06 11.04 -25.14
C GLY A 76 26.65 11.98 -26.19
N ALA A 77 25.85 12.89 -26.73
CA ALA A 77 26.31 13.88 -27.69
C ALA A 77 27.35 14.85 -27.11
N LEU A 78 27.17 15.30 -25.86
CA LEU A 78 28.13 16.18 -25.16
C LEU A 78 29.49 15.49 -24.94
N ILE A 79 29.48 14.19 -24.61
CA ILE A 79 30.70 13.40 -24.43
C ILE A 79 31.44 13.24 -25.76
N GLU A 80 30.72 12.90 -26.85
CA GLU A 80 31.33 12.75 -28.18
C GLU A 80 31.87 14.07 -28.74
N GLN A 81 31.26 15.21 -28.39
CA GLN A 81 31.69 16.54 -28.81
C GLN A 81 32.79 17.16 -27.95
N GLY A 82 33.22 16.49 -26.87
CA GLY A 82 34.29 16.97 -25.99
C GLY A 82 33.94 18.25 -25.22
N GLU A 83 32.66 18.59 -25.13
CA GLU A 83 32.21 19.78 -24.39
C GLU A 83 32.33 19.54 -22.88
N ALA A 84 32.77 20.59 -22.16
CA ALA A 84 32.87 20.52 -20.71
C ALA A 84 31.47 20.29 -20.09
N TYR A 85 31.37 19.30 -19.19
CA TYR A 85 30.11 18.99 -18.50
C TYR A 85 29.56 20.27 -17.83
N PRO A 86 28.34 20.72 -18.17
CA PRO A 86 27.77 21.91 -17.56
C PRO A 86 27.55 21.69 -16.06
N ASP A 87 27.99 22.64 -15.23
CA ASP A 87 27.86 22.54 -13.77
C ASP A 87 26.37 22.48 -13.37
N PRO A 88 25.91 21.37 -12.74
CA PRO A 88 24.51 21.20 -12.36
C PRO A 88 24.02 22.22 -11.31
N ARG A 89 24.91 23.01 -10.69
CA ARG A 89 24.55 24.10 -9.77
C ARG A 89 24.23 25.43 -10.46
N ALA A 90 24.63 25.59 -11.72
CA ALA A 90 24.41 26.83 -12.48
C ALA A 90 23.02 26.90 -13.15
N ALA A 91 22.33 25.76 -13.28
CA ALA A 91 21.01 25.73 -13.90
C ALA A 91 19.92 26.26 -12.94
N PRO A 92 19.06 27.21 -13.36
CA PRO A 92 17.91 27.61 -12.56
C PRO A 92 16.98 26.41 -12.39
N ARG A 93 16.87 25.91 -11.16
CA ARG A 93 15.96 24.83 -10.80
C ARG A 93 14.54 25.24 -11.16
N LYS A 94 13.92 24.56 -12.14
CA LYS A 94 12.47 24.70 -12.38
C LYS A 94 11.76 24.27 -11.10
N ARG A 95 11.15 25.21 -10.38
CA ARG A 95 10.22 24.90 -9.28
C ARG A 95 9.05 24.14 -9.89
N SER A 96 8.97 22.85 -9.61
CA SER A 96 7.79 22.04 -9.85
C SER A 96 6.63 22.60 -9.02
N THR A 97 5.69 23.30 -9.66
CA THR A 97 4.40 23.65 -9.05
C THR A 97 3.49 22.45 -9.11
N TYR A 98 3.67 21.48 -8.20
CA TYR A 98 2.59 20.55 -7.89
C TYR A 98 1.62 21.29 -6.96
N GLY A 99 0.71 22.05 -7.57
CA GLY A 99 -0.38 22.69 -6.86
C GLY A 99 -1.31 21.61 -6.32
N GLY A 100 -1.33 21.46 -5.00
CA GLY A 100 -2.39 20.74 -4.32
C GLY A 100 -3.71 21.47 -4.54
N GLY A 101 -4.59 20.88 -5.36
CA GLY A 101 -5.97 21.31 -5.49
C GLY A 101 -6.81 20.67 -4.39
N ARG A 102 -7.39 21.51 -3.54
CA ARG A 102 -8.57 21.17 -2.74
C ARG A 102 -9.80 21.14 -3.63
#